data_AF-A0A257VTU6-F1
#
_entry.id   AF-A0A257VTU6-F1
#
_cell.length_a   1.000
_cell.length_b   1.000
_cell.length_c   1.000
_cell.angle_alpha   90.00
_cell.angle_beta   90.00
_cell.angle_gamma   90.00
#
_symmetry.space_group_name_H-M   'P 1'
#
loop_
_entity.id
_entity.type
_entity.pdbx_description
1 polymer ?
#
loop_
_entity_poly.entity_id
_entity_poly.type
_entity_poly.pdbx_seq_one_letter_code
_entity_poly.pdbx_strand_id
1 'polypeptide(L)'
;QSFGNEHLHFDLLRQDRDLRAQDKRTLRTPISTFLSTAAWFPMETATSLEFVQLANGWVITDRRTQPKFVPKATEEVVALLAREGTAIDLLAAEPFGLRFWGDKATAASRLEVLAEVCEEVSQHERPYLRRFYDQAWQDLIELGQPLPHGASLVVERPTGFGRLCGTEPAVPVYVRTERTMDLAKLLIDTGAAVLASGAECPFEPLISAINAVGGFDARSAEVADVRLLTDGDLFRVSLDDPLLVDVVPWLAEALVLGHELGARSIEKGAHVGPVLERLRCLRLRRSSSIELTSSAGIAKRLQRYLYRDEGSPTLLVEGQFDAEQLGESASLIAPYVHPNLRTFELLLVRLAYRLPGNVELLSVKPTEAEYAYAVQADLDAVREHLAAYRHDDGRKVELLMPLVAYYAGVEVSRGLAAKLSNVGLTQWPSMLGEHLPEETVHKLMASIEKTEDLAVLRRDL
;
A
#
# COMPACT_ATOMS: atom_id res chain seq x y z
N GLN A 1 47.73 -21.10 8.62
CA GLN A 1 48.16 -21.45 9.99
C GLN A 1 47.03 -21.03 10.92
N SER A 2 46.38 -21.97 11.61
CA SER A 2 45.23 -21.68 12.47
C SER A 2 45.69 -21.02 13.78
N PHE A 3 45.85 -19.70 13.75
CA PHE A 3 46.24 -18.94 14.93
C PHE A 3 45.13 -19.04 15.99
N GLY A 4 45.48 -19.41 17.23
CA GLY A 4 44.57 -19.38 18.38
C GLY A 4 43.78 -20.66 18.67
N ASN A 5 43.52 -21.54 17.70
CA ASN A 5 42.76 -22.78 17.93
C ASN A 5 43.43 -23.72 18.96
N GLU A 6 44.76 -23.67 19.04
CA GLU A 6 45.58 -24.44 19.97
C GLU A 6 45.32 -24.08 21.46
N HIS A 7 44.79 -22.87 21.72
CA HIS A 7 44.49 -22.39 23.07
C HIS A 7 42.99 -22.46 23.42
N LEU A 8 42.15 -22.87 22.48
CA LEU A 8 40.71 -23.02 22.68
C LEU A 8 40.32 -24.44 23.08
N HIS A 9 41.23 -25.39 22.87
CA HIS A 9 41.05 -26.79 23.22
C HIS A 9 42.24 -27.29 24.03
N PHE A 10 41.99 -28.27 24.87
CA PHE A 10 43.04 -29.00 25.57
C PHE A 10 42.75 -30.49 25.51
N ASP A 11 43.82 -31.28 25.49
CA ASP A 11 43.73 -32.73 25.47
C ASP A 11 43.85 -33.27 26.89
N LEU A 12 42.84 -34.00 27.33
CA LEU A 12 42.88 -34.75 28.58
C LEU A 12 43.37 -36.17 28.24
N LEU A 13 44.57 -36.49 28.72
CA LEU A 13 45.30 -37.71 28.41
C LEU A 13 45.56 -38.49 29.69
N ARG A 14 45.37 -39.81 29.64
CA ARG A 14 45.79 -40.72 30.70
C ARG A 14 47.18 -41.27 30.39
N GLN A 15 48.21 -40.71 31.01
CA GLN A 15 49.62 -40.99 30.71
C GLN A 15 50.14 -42.33 31.28
N ASP A 16 49.35 -43.03 32.10
CA ASP A 16 49.72 -44.30 32.74
C ASP A 16 49.61 -45.51 31.81
N ARG A 17 49.27 -45.32 30.53
CA ARG A 17 49.10 -46.38 29.52
C ARG A 17 50.09 -46.27 28.37
N ASP A 18 50.36 -47.41 27.75
CA ASP A 18 51.15 -47.51 26.52
C ASP A 18 50.63 -46.54 25.45
N LEU A 19 51.52 -45.98 24.63
CA LEU A 19 51.21 -44.96 23.61
C LEU A 19 50.07 -45.36 22.65
N ARG A 20 49.86 -46.67 22.43
CA ARG A 20 48.78 -47.21 21.58
C ARG A 20 47.42 -47.39 22.28
N ALA A 21 47.39 -47.23 23.61
CA ALA A 21 46.24 -47.44 24.47
C ALA A 21 45.88 -46.20 25.33
N GLN A 22 46.42 -45.03 24.98
CA GLN A 22 46.08 -43.77 25.64
C GLN A 22 44.69 -43.32 25.22
N ASP A 23 43.78 -43.22 26.21
CA ASP A 23 42.49 -42.56 26.03
C ASP A 23 42.75 -41.06 25.91
N LYS A 24 42.58 -40.51 24.71
CA LYS A 24 42.70 -39.08 24.42
C LYS A 24 41.31 -38.48 24.24
N ARG A 25 40.97 -37.47 25.04
CA ARG A 25 39.74 -36.69 24.86
C ARG A 25 40.07 -35.20 24.73
N THR A 26 39.69 -34.60 23.61
CA THR A 26 39.83 -33.16 23.38
C THR A 26 38.61 -32.43 23.98
N LEU A 27 38.86 -31.44 24.82
CA LEU A 27 37.86 -30.63 25.52
C LEU A 27 38.07 -29.15 25.23
N ARG A 28 37.01 -28.34 25.33
CA ARG A 28 37.10 -26.87 25.23
C ARG A 28 37.69 -26.27 26.50
N THR A 29 38.54 -25.28 26.37
CA THR A 29 39.05 -24.52 27.53
C THR A 29 37.94 -23.73 28.22
N PRO A 30 38.11 -23.33 29.49
CA PRO A 30 37.14 -22.48 30.18
C PRO A 30 36.88 -21.16 29.44
N ILE A 31 37.91 -20.55 28.83
CA ILE A 31 37.75 -19.32 28.05
C ILE A 31 36.95 -19.55 26.76
N SER A 32 37.19 -20.64 26.03
CA SER A 32 36.37 -21.00 24.85
C SER A 32 34.91 -21.24 25.23
N THR A 33 34.67 -21.88 26.38
CA THR A 33 33.33 -22.13 26.91
C THR A 33 32.64 -20.83 27.30
N PHE A 34 33.33 -19.91 28.00
CA PHE A 34 32.80 -18.59 28.34
C PHE A 34 32.44 -17.79 27.07
N LEU A 35 33.37 -17.71 26.11
CA LEU A 35 33.18 -16.94 24.89
C LEU A 35 32.00 -17.45 24.03
N SER A 36 31.72 -18.75 24.05
CA SER A 36 30.62 -19.35 23.27
C SER A 36 29.26 -19.35 24.00
N THR A 37 29.23 -19.34 25.33
CA THR A 37 27.98 -19.57 26.10
C THR A 37 27.54 -18.41 26.98
N ALA A 38 28.43 -17.51 27.38
CA ALA A 38 28.07 -16.37 28.22
C ALA A 38 27.52 -15.21 27.37
N ALA A 39 26.64 -14.41 27.97
CA ALA A 39 26.18 -13.15 27.37
C ALA A 39 27.19 -12.03 27.67
N TRP A 40 28.13 -11.81 26.76
CA TRP A 40 29.22 -10.84 26.92
C TRP A 40 29.42 -9.93 25.71
N PHE A 41 28.76 -10.21 24.58
CA PHE A 41 28.95 -9.44 23.35
C PHE A 41 27.99 -8.25 23.35
N PRO A 42 28.49 -6.99 23.29
CA PRO A 42 27.64 -5.81 23.35
C PRO A 42 26.94 -5.56 22.02
N MET A 43 25.63 -5.34 22.09
CA MET A 43 24.75 -5.00 20.99
C MET A 43 24.03 -3.70 21.29
N GLU A 44 24.02 -2.79 20.33
CA GLU A 44 23.22 -1.58 20.32
C GLU A 44 21.86 -1.89 19.70
N THR A 45 20.80 -1.66 20.46
CA THR A 45 19.41 -1.63 19.98
C THR A 45 19.00 -0.18 19.71
N ALA A 46 17.77 0.05 19.25
CA ALA A 46 17.25 1.41 19.09
C ALA A 46 17.15 2.20 20.41
N THR A 47 17.13 1.53 21.56
CA THR A 47 16.82 2.16 22.87
C THR A 47 17.83 1.85 23.97
N SER A 48 18.67 0.84 23.80
CA SER A 48 19.53 0.30 24.86
C SER A 48 20.84 -0.29 24.31
N LEU A 49 21.78 -0.53 25.22
CA LEU A 49 22.91 -1.41 24.99
C LEU A 49 22.68 -2.68 25.80
N GLU A 50 22.76 -3.83 25.14
CA GLU A 50 22.50 -5.14 25.74
C GLU A 50 23.67 -6.08 25.48
N PHE A 51 23.92 -6.98 26.44
CA PHE A 51 24.92 -8.03 26.28
C PHE A 51 24.23 -9.33 25.89
N VAL A 52 24.64 -9.91 24.76
CA VAL A 52 24.09 -11.15 24.21
C VAL A 52 25.17 -12.22 24.11
N GLN A 53 24.73 -13.47 23.94
CA GLN A 53 25.62 -14.54 23.51
C GLN A 53 26.17 -14.24 22.12
N LEU A 54 27.44 -14.58 21.86
CA LEU A 54 28.09 -14.25 20.60
C LEU A 54 27.34 -14.82 19.38
N ALA A 55 26.79 -16.02 19.50
CA ALA A 55 26.01 -16.67 18.45
C ALA A 55 24.73 -15.91 18.05
N ASN A 56 24.24 -15.01 18.89
CA ASN A 56 23.08 -14.15 18.62
C ASN A 56 23.49 -12.73 18.19
N GLY A 57 24.79 -12.41 18.22
CA GLY A 57 25.32 -11.12 17.84
C GLY A 57 25.37 -10.93 16.32
N TRP A 58 25.09 -9.70 15.89
CA TRP A 58 25.16 -9.31 14.48
C TRP A 58 26.22 -8.24 14.26
N VAL A 59 27.10 -8.48 13.30
CA VAL A 59 28.06 -7.50 12.80
C VAL A 59 27.61 -7.02 11.42
N ILE A 60 27.54 -5.69 11.28
CA ILE A 60 27.24 -5.04 10.01
C ILE A 60 28.45 -4.19 9.62
N THR A 61 29.17 -4.63 8.59
CA THR A 61 30.40 -3.98 8.11
C THR A 61 30.11 -2.89 7.06
N ASP A 62 29.04 -3.03 6.27
CA ASP A 62 28.64 -2.04 5.27
C ASP A 62 27.67 -1.01 5.85
N ARG A 63 28.15 0.22 6.02
CA ARG A 63 27.36 1.35 6.53
C ARG A 63 26.24 1.79 5.57
N ARG A 64 26.34 1.50 4.27
CA ARG A 64 25.34 1.93 3.28
C ARG A 64 24.10 1.06 3.27
N THR A 65 24.23 -0.20 3.70
CA THR A 65 23.15 -1.21 3.70
C THR A 65 22.74 -1.62 5.11
N GLN A 66 22.97 -0.73 6.09
CA GLN A 66 22.75 -1.03 7.50
C GLN A 66 21.25 -0.95 7.88
N PRO A 67 20.62 -2.05 8.31
CA PRO A 67 19.31 -1.98 8.97
C PRO A 67 19.44 -1.22 10.30
N LYS A 68 18.65 -0.17 10.49
CA LYS A 68 18.68 0.65 11.71
C LYS A 68 17.87 0.05 12.85
N PHE A 69 16.83 -0.71 12.51
CA PHE A 69 15.89 -1.35 13.43
C PHE A 69 16.35 -2.73 13.90
N VAL A 70 17.50 -3.24 13.44
CA VAL A 70 18.06 -4.52 13.87
C VAL A 70 19.15 -4.27 14.92
N PRO A 71 19.10 -4.97 16.07
CA PRO A 71 20.20 -4.95 17.04
C PRO A 71 21.53 -5.34 16.40
N LYS A 72 22.60 -4.64 16.73
CA LYS A 72 23.93 -4.83 16.08
C LYS A 72 25.09 -4.47 16.98
N ALA A 73 26.28 -5.00 16.68
CA ALA A 73 27.51 -4.64 17.38
C ALA A 73 27.78 -3.13 17.31
N THR A 74 28.32 -2.56 18.38
CA THR A 74 28.68 -1.14 18.44
C THR A 74 29.77 -0.79 17.43
N GLU A 75 29.84 0.47 17.01
CA GLU A 75 30.87 0.90 16.04
C GLU A 75 32.30 0.61 16.51
N GLU A 76 32.56 0.69 17.83
CA GLU A 76 33.86 0.38 18.43
C GLU A 76 34.24 -1.10 18.24
N VAL A 77 33.28 -2.01 18.45
CA VAL A 77 33.50 -3.44 18.24
C VAL A 77 33.71 -3.74 16.76
N VAL A 78 32.91 -3.14 15.88
CA VAL A 78 33.08 -3.31 14.42
C VAL A 78 34.45 -2.80 13.97
N ALA A 79 34.91 -1.65 14.48
CA ALA A 79 36.23 -1.10 14.16
C ALA A 79 37.37 -2.00 14.68
N LEU A 80 37.22 -2.58 15.88
CA LEU A 80 38.19 -3.50 16.45
C LEU A 80 38.29 -4.78 15.63
N LEU A 81 37.15 -5.38 15.27
CA LEU A 81 37.10 -6.58 14.43
C LEU A 81 37.68 -6.31 13.02
N ALA A 82 37.39 -5.16 12.43
CA ALA A 82 37.93 -4.78 11.13
C ALA A 82 39.46 -4.60 11.15
N ARG A 83 40.01 -4.11 12.28
CA ARG A 83 41.46 -3.97 12.46
C ARG A 83 42.15 -5.33 12.62
N GLU A 84 41.47 -6.29 13.26
CA GLU A 84 42.00 -7.62 13.55
C GLU A 84 41.29 -8.68 12.71
N GLY A 85 41.57 -8.67 11.40
CA GLY A 85 40.89 -9.53 10.42
C GLY A 85 40.92 -11.05 10.74
N THR A 86 41.92 -11.54 11.48
CA THR A 86 41.98 -12.95 11.92
C THR A 86 40.99 -13.29 13.04
N ALA A 87 40.55 -12.29 13.82
CA ALA A 87 39.56 -12.50 14.88
C ALA A 87 38.16 -12.72 14.30
N ILE A 88 37.85 -12.11 13.15
CA ILE A 88 36.58 -12.30 12.43
C ILE A 88 36.39 -13.77 12.07
N ASP A 89 37.37 -14.37 11.38
CA ASP A 89 37.28 -15.77 10.96
C ASP A 89 37.14 -16.73 12.15
N LEU A 90 37.85 -16.44 13.24
CA LEU A 90 37.81 -17.24 14.46
C LEU A 90 36.44 -17.14 15.15
N LEU A 91 35.87 -15.94 15.27
CA LEU A 91 34.59 -15.72 15.95
C LEU A 91 33.38 -16.14 15.10
N ALA A 92 33.50 -16.11 13.77
CA ALA A 92 32.49 -16.64 12.85
C ALA A 92 32.39 -18.17 12.91
N ALA A 93 33.52 -18.85 13.15
CA ALA A 93 33.58 -20.30 13.19
C ALA A 93 32.88 -20.90 14.43
N GLU A 94 32.46 -22.15 14.30
CA GLU A 94 32.08 -22.98 15.45
C GLU A 94 33.27 -23.06 16.44
N PRO A 95 33.04 -22.86 17.76
CA PRO A 95 31.74 -22.88 18.43
C PRO A 95 31.11 -21.51 18.73
N PHE A 96 31.65 -20.44 18.17
CA PHE A 96 31.31 -19.08 18.59
C PHE A 96 30.16 -18.50 17.75
N GLY A 97 30.16 -18.73 16.44
CA GLY A 97 29.02 -18.49 15.56
C GLY A 97 28.60 -17.02 15.40
N LEU A 98 29.53 -16.08 15.49
CA LEU A 98 29.25 -14.65 15.26
C LEU A 98 28.71 -14.44 13.84
N ARG A 99 27.57 -13.74 13.71
CA ARG A 99 26.86 -13.59 12.44
C ARG A 99 27.19 -12.27 11.77
N PHE A 100 27.39 -12.33 10.45
CA PHE A 100 27.63 -11.15 9.62
C PHE A 100 26.42 -10.91 8.71
N TRP A 101 25.86 -9.70 8.76
CA TRP A 101 24.61 -9.40 8.02
C TRP A 101 24.75 -9.53 6.49
N GLY A 102 25.95 -9.24 5.97
CA GLY A 102 26.25 -9.36 4.55
C GLY A 102 26.56 -10.79 4.08
N ASP A 103 26.67 -11.76 4.99
CA ASP A 103 26.96 -13.15 4.63
C ASP A 103 25.66 -13.87 4.25
N LYS A 104 25.63 -14.41 3.02
CA LYS A 104 24.50 -15.19 2.51
C LYS A 104 24.18 -16.40 3.39
N ALA A 105 25.18 -17.03 4.00
CA ALA A 105 24.99 -18.21 4.84
C ALA A 105 24.13 -17.95 6.09
N THR A 106 23.95 -16.67 6.47
CA THR A 106 23.12 -16.25 7.62
C THR A 106 21.66 -15.96 7.22
N ALA A 107 21.23 -16.28 6.00
CA ALA A 107 19.91 -15.97 5.47
C ALA A 107 18.74 -16.40 6.38
N ALA A 108 18.76 -17.65 6.87
CA ALA A 108 17.74 -18.14 7.80
C ALA A 108 17.66 -17.30 9.09
N SER A 109 18.80 -17.00 9.70
CA SER A 109 18.89 -16.16 10.90
C SER A 109 18.45 -14.71 10.64
N ARG A 110 18.70 -14.17 9.43
CA ARG A 110 18.21 -12.84 9.05
C ARG A 110 16.68 -12.82 8.95
N LEU A 111 16.07 -13.85 8.35
CA LEU A 111 14.61 -13.95 8.26
C LEU A 111 13.95 -13.97 9.64
N GLU A 112 14.52 -14.71 10.59
CA GLU A 112 14.02 -14.79 11.97
C GLU A 112 14.07 -13.44 12.67
N VAL A 113 15.23 -12.76 12.64
CA VAL A 113 15.40 -11.45 13.29
C VAL A 113 14.51 -10.37 12.64
N LEU A 114 14.37 -10.41 11.31
CA LEU A 114 13.45 -9.52 10.60
C LEU A 114 11.98 -9.76 11.00
N ALA A 115 11.61 -11.01 11.28
CA ALA A 115 10.27 -11.36 11.78
C ALA A 115 10.04 -10.95 13.25
N GLU A 116 11.10 -10.88 14.06
CA GLU A 116 11.00 -10.40 15.45
C GLU A 116 10.75 -8.89 15.54
N VAL A 117 11.44 -8.11 14.71
CA VAL A 117 11.37 -6.64 14.76
C VAL A 117 10.28 -6.04 13.88
N CYS A 118 9.63 -6.81 12.99
CA CYS A 118 8.77 -6.27 11.92
C CYS A 118 7.61 -5.39 12.41
N GLU A 119 7.08 -5.64 13.60
CA GLU A 119 5.95 -4.90 14.18
C GLU A 119 6.37 -3.56 14.78
N GLU A 120 7.63 -3.42 15.17
CA GLU A 120 8.21 -2.21 15.78
C GLU A 120 8.73 -1.21 14.73
N VAL A 121 8.86 -1.66 13.47
CA VAL A 121 9.38 -0.86 12.36
C VAL A 121 8.46 0.31 12.03
N SER A 122 9.03 1.51 12.05
CA SER A 122 8.30 2.74 11.72
C SER A 122 7.91 2.82 10.23
N GLN A 123 6.91 3.65 9.89
CA GLN A 123 6.41 3.75 8.51
C GLN A 123 7.50 4.07 7.46
N HIS A 124 8.50 4.88 7.81
CA HIS A 124 9.58 5.26 6.90
C HIS A 124 10.63 4.16 6.73
N GLU A 125 10.69 3.19 7.66
CA GLU A 125 11.63 2.06 7.61
C GLU A 125 11.04 0.82 6.91
N ARG A 126 9.72 0.75 6.75
CA ARG A 126 9.00 -0.36 6.09
C ARG A 126 9.55 -0.74 4.70
N PRO A 127 9.91 0.20 3.81
CA PRO A 127 10.53 -0.16 2.52
C PRO A 127 11.88 -0.86 2.67
N TYR A 128 12.66 -0.49 3.69
CA TYR A 128 13.96 -1.11 3.97
C TYR A 128 13.80 -2.50 4.56
N LEU A 129 12.88 -2.70 5.52
CA LEU A 129 12.53 -4.02 6.04
C LEU A 129 12.20 -4.98 4.90
N ARG A 130 11.32 -4.56 3.99
CA ARG A 130 10.90 -5.36 2.85
C ARG A 130 12.06 -5.75 1.94
N ARG A 131 12.92 -4.79 1.60
CA ARG A 131 14.13 -5.04 0.80
C ARG A 131 15.06 -6.05 1.46
N PHE A 132 15.32 -5.93 2.77
CA PHE A 132 16.19 -6.87 3.48
C PHE A 132 15.56 -8.26 3.63
N TYR A 133 14.24 -8.32 3.80
CA TYR A 133 13.49 -9.58 3.87
C TYR A 133 13.50 -10.31 2.53
N ASP A 134 13.27 -9.59 1.42
CA ASP A 134 13.36 -10.12 0.06
C ASP A 134 14.77 -10.66 -0.23
N GLN A 135 15.82 -9.92 0.14
CA GLN A 135 17.22 -10.36 -0.02
C GLN A 135 17.53 -11.62 0.79
N ALA A 136 17.04 -11.71 2.03
CA ALA A 136 17.27 -12.87 2.88
C ALA A 136 16.56 -14.12 2.33
N TRP A 137 15.35 -13.98 1.77
CA TRP A 137 14.67 -15.07 1.06
C TRP A 137 15.43 -15.52 -0.17
N GLN A 138 15.89 -14.58 -0.98
CA GLN A 138 16.68 -14.88 -2.16
C GLN A 138 17.95 -15.67 -1.79
N ASP A 139 18.71 -15.20 -0.81
CA ASP A 139 19.93 -15.87 -0.37
C ASP A 139 19.65 -17.28 0.19
N LEU A 140 18.56 -17.47 0.94
CA LEU A 140 18.14 -18.78 1.47
C LEU A 140 17.82 -19.76 0.33
N ILE A 141 17.07 -19.32 -0.67
CA ILE A 141 16.68 -20.13 -1.82
C ILE A 141 17.89 -20.43 -2.71
N GLU A 142 18.73 -19.44 -3.01
CA GLU A 142 19.95 -19.61 -3.81
C GLU A 142 20.91 -20.62 -3.19
N LEU A 143 21.02 -20.64 -1.85
CA LEU A 143 21.85 -21.59 -1.11
C LEU A 143 21.16 -22.95 -0.89
N GLY A 144 19.87 -23.08 -1.22
CA GLY A 144 19.07 -24.29 -0.95
C GLY A 144 18.98 -24.62 0.54
N GLN A 145 19.09 -23.62 1.42
CA GLN A 145 18.98 -23.81 2.85
C GLN A 145 17.51 -23.97 3.25
N PRO A 146 17.16 -24.92 4.14
CA PRO A 146 15.80 -25.02 4.64
C PRO A 146 15.50 -23.87 5.61
N LEU A 147 14.24 -23.43 5.64
CA LEU A 147 13.76 -22.55 6.69
C LEU A 147 13.74 -23.33 8.03
N PRO A 148 14.26 -22.75 9.15
CA PRO A 148 14.28 -23.43 10.44
C PRO A 148 12.88 -23.81 10.94
N HIS A 149 12.79 -24.95 11.63
CA HIS A 149 11.54 -25.33 12.30
C HIS A 149 11.15 -24.27 13.35
N GLY A 150 9.87 -23.87 13.35
CA GLY A 150 9.35 -22.84 14.23
C GLY A 150 9.65 -21.40 13.77
N ALA A 151 10.28 -21.21 12.61
CA ALA A 151 10.50 -19.88 12.05
C ALA A 151 9.18 -19.12 11.85
N SER A 152 9.23 -17.82 12.10
CA SER A 152 8.10 -16.91 11.87
C SER A 152 8.24 -16.20 10.52
N LEU A 153 7.12 -15.90 9.89
CA LEU A 153 7.06 -15.15 8.64
C LEU A 153 6.67 -13.69 8.89
N VAL A 154 7.20 -12.78 8.06
CA VAL A 154 6.72 -11.41 7.99
C VAL A 154 5.57 -11.37 6.98
N VAL A 155 4.40 -10.97 7.43
CA VAL A 155 3.20 -10.86 6.58
C VAL A 155 2.64 -9.44 6.63
N GLU A 156 2.04 -9.00 5.53
CA GLU A 156 1.28 -7.76 5.43
C GLU A 156 -0.11 -7.95 6.05
N ARG A 157 -0.50 -6.97 6.85
CA ARG A 157 -1.79 -6.82 7.54
C ARG A 157 -2.33 -5.40 7.32
N PRO A 158 -3.62 -5.11 7.60
CA PRO A 158 -4.17 -3.77 7.37
C PRO A 158 -3.40 -2.63 8.06
N THR A 159 -2.79 -2.91 9.23
CA THR A 159 -2.05 -1.92 10.04
C THR A 159 -0.55 -1.83 9.71
N GLY A 160 -0.03 -2.71 8.84
CA GLY A 160 1.40 -2.77 8.51
C GLY A 160 1.92 -4.20 8.40
N PHE A 161 3.12 -4.46 8.90
CA PHE A 161 3.66 -5.81 8.99
C PHE A 161 3.24 -6.47 10.29
N GLY A 162 3.08 -7.78 10.25
CA GLY A 162 2.82 -8.62 11.41
C GLY A 162 3.69 -9.87 11.36
N ARG A 163 4.00 -10.39 12.55
CA ARG A 163 4.67 -11.68 12.71
C ARG A 163 3.64 -12.80 12.61
N LEU A 164 3.95 -13.84 11.83
CA LEU A 164 3.13 -15.04 11.74
C LEU A 164 3.93 -16.27 12.16
N CYS A 165 3.51 -16.94 13.22
CA CYS A 165 4.09 -18.21 13.66
C CYS A 165 3.37 -19.38 12.99
N GLY A 166 4.10 -20.42 12.59
CA GLY A 166 3.52 -21.65 12.05
C GLY A 166 2.85 -22.46 13.15
N THR A 167 1.75 -23.14 12.83
CA THR A 167 0.99 -23.98 13.76
C THR A 167 0.57 -25.31 13.13
N GLU A 168 0.04 -26.22 13.96
CA GLU A 168 -0.71 -27.39 13.50
C GLU A 168 -2.18 -27.23 13.95
N PRO A 169 -3.17 -27.16 13.03
CA PRO A 169 -3.05 -27.24 11.58
C PRO A 169 -2.30 -26.05 10.96
N ALA A 170 -1.74 -26.29 9.76
CA ALA A 170 -0.95 -25.31 9.02
C ALA A 170 -1.74 -24.04 8.71
N VAL A 171 -1.13 -22.88 8.93
CA VAL A 171 -1.79 -21.57 8.74
C VAL A 171 -1.74 -21.17 7.26
N PRO A 172 -2.85 -20.75 6.64
CA PRO A 172 -2.85 -20.29 5.25
C PRO A 172 -2.06 -18.99 5.10
N VAL A 173 -1.18 -18.95 4.08
CA VAL A 173 -0.38 -17.76 3.73
C VAL A 173 -0.47 -17.54 2.23
N TYR A 174 -0.83 -16.33 1.81
CA TYR A 174 -0.90 -15.99 0.38
C TYR A 174 0.34 -15.21 -0.04
N VAL A 175 1.10 -15.76 -0.98
CA VAL A 175 2.27 -15.08 -1.55
C VAL A 175 1.82 -14.22 -2.73
N ARG A 176 2.12 -12.93 -2.66
CA ARG A 176 1.80 -11.94 -3.69
C ARG A 176 3.06 -11.53 -4.46
N THR A 177 2.89 -11.24 -5.74
CA THR A 177 3.87 -10.58 -6.60
C THR A 177 3.48 -9.11 -6.77
N GLU A 178 4.21 -8.34 -7.59
CA GLU A 178 3.79 -6.99 -7.97
C GLU A 178 2.49 -7.00 -8.81
N ARG A 179 2.29 -8.04 -9.63
CA ARG A 179 1.11 -8.17 -10.51
C ARG A 179 -0.19 -8.43 -9.74
N THR A 180 -0.08 -9.03 -8.56
CA THR A 180 -1.23 -9.44 -7.73
C THR A 180 -1.46 -8.47 -6.57
N MET A 181 -0.93 -7.24 -6.65
CA MET A 181 -1.02 -6.27 -5.56
C MET A 181 -2.46 -5.92 -5.18
N ASP A 182 -3.38 -5.81 -6.14
CA ASP A 182 -4.77 -5.48 -5.84
C ASP A 182 -5.56 -6.66 -5.25
N LEU A 183 -5.32 -7.87 -5.75
CA LEU A 183 -5.81 -9.12 -5.12
C LEU A 183 -5.26 -9.30 -3.70
N ALA A 184 -4.02 -8.91 -3.48
CA ALA A 184 -3.42 -8.97 -2.16
C ALA A 184 -4.03 -7.97 -1.18
N LYS A 185 -4.35 -6.74 -1.62
CA LYS A 185 -5.07 -5.77 -0.77
C LYS A 185 -6.42 -6.34 -0.34
N LEU A 186 -7.14 -6.96 -1.27
CA LEU A 186 -8.38 -7.69 -0.99
C LEU A 186 -8.18 -8.77 0.07
N LEU A 187 -7.14 -9.60 -0.07
CA LEU A 187 -6.81 -10.63 0.92
C LEU A 187 -6.46 -10.04 2.29
N ILE A 188 -5.63 -9.01 2.34
CA ILE A 188 -5.27 -8.29 3.56
C ILE A 188 -6.53 -7.73 4.23
N ASP A 189 -7.45 -7.16 3.43
CA ASP A 189 -8.71 -6.62 3.94
C ASP A 189 -9.57 -7.73 4.54
N THR A 190 -9.59 -8.96 3.99
CA THR A 190 -10.27 -10.12 4.61
C THR A 190 -9.60 -10.62 5.90
N GLY A 191 -8.44 -10.09 6.27
CA GLY A 191 -7.66 -10.57 7.42
C GLY A 191 -6.74 -11.76 7.10
N ALA A 192 -6.61 -12.12 5.83
CA ALA A 192 -5.69 -13.17 5.40
C ALA A 192 -4.24 -12.71 5.55
N ALA A 193 -3.36 -13.66 5.86
CA ALA A 193 -1.92 -13.40 5.94
C ALA A 193 -1.33 -13.37 4.53
N VAL A 194 -0.73 -12.24 4.15
CA VAL A 194 -0.15 -12.05 2.82
C VAL A 194 1.35 -11.82 2.91
N LEU A 195 2.17 -12.61 2.22
CA LEU A 195 3.62 -12.43 2.15
C LEU A 195 3.99 -11.77 0.82
N ALA A 196 4.75 -10.67 0.88
CA ALA A 196 5.25 -10.00 -0.30
C ALA A 196 6.48 -10.72 -0.86
N SER A 197 6.41 -11.18 -2.12
CA SER A 197 7.59 -11.62 -2.86
C SER A 197 8.18 -10.44 -3.62
N GLY A 198 9.45 -10.13 -3.40
CA GLY A 198 10.22 -9.23 -4.24
C GLY A 198 10.41 -9.75 -5.67
N ALA A 199 10.71 -8.86 -6.61
CA ALA A 199 10.89 -9.20 -8.03
C ALA A 199 12.07 -10.15 -8.29
N GLU A 200 13.11 -10.09 -7.45
CA GLU A 200 14.32 -10.92 -7.56
C GLU A 200 14.17 -12.28 -6.86
N CYS A 201 13.16 -12.45 -6.00
CA CYS A 201 12.91 -13.71 -5.30
C CYS A 201 12.08 -14.65 -6.18
N PRO A 202 12.54 -15.88 -6.47
CA PRO A 202 11.80 -16.80 -7.30
C PRO A 202 10.55 -17.33 -6.57
N PHE A 203 9.39 -17.09 -7.18
CA PHE A 203 8.07 -17.28 -6.56
C PHE A 203 7.74 -18.72 -6.14
N GLU A 204 7.90 -19.69 -7.03
CA GLU A 204 7.58 -21.10 -6.74
C GLU A 204 8.55 -21.74 -5.71
N PRO A 205 9.87 -21.51 -5.78
CA PRO A 205 10.79 -21.93 -4.73
C PRO A 205 10.47 -21.33 -3.35
N LEU A 206 10.04 -20.07 -3.29
CA LEU A 206 9.63 -19.42 -2.05
C LEU A 206 8.43 -20.14 -1.41
N ILE A 207 7.37 -20.40 -2.18
CA ILE A 207 6.20 -21.16 -1.70
C ILE A 207 6.61 -22.55 -1.21
N SER A 208 7.45 -23.23 -1.99
CA SER A 208 7.95 -24.58 -1.65
C SER A 208 8.76 -24.58 -0.35
N ALA A 209 9.63 -23.58 -0.16
CA ALA A 209 10.44 -23.43 1.05
C ALA A 209 9.60 -23.18 2.30
N ILE A 210 8.54 -22.37 2.19
CA ILE A 210 7.60 -22.12 3.30
C ILE A 210 6.83 -23.40 3.67
N ASN A 211 6.30 -24.10 2.67
CA ASN A 211 5.52 -25.32 2.87
C ASN A 211 6.35 -26.48 3.44
N ALA A 212 7.65 -26.54 3.13
CA ALA A 212 8.55 -27.58 3.64
C ALA A 212 8.67 -27.63 5.17
N VAL A 213 8.37 -26.53 5.87
CA VAL A 213 8.40 -26.47 7.34
C VAL A 213 7.18 -27.15 7.99
N GLY A 214 6.08 -27.29 7.25
CA GLY A 214 4.86 -27.98 7.69
C GLY A 214 3.88 -27.14 8.54
N GLY A 215 4.33 -26.03 9.13
CA GLY A 215 3.48 -25.14 9.94
C GLY A 215 2.67 -24.10 9.15
N PHE A 216 2.87 -24.05 7.83
CA PHE A 216 2.26 -23.08 6.92
C PHE A 216 1.71 -23.77 5.68
N ASP A 217 0.65 -23.19 5.12
CA ASP A 217 0.04 -23.55 3.85
C ASP A 217 0.14 -22.34 2.91
N ALA A 218 1.33 -22.16 2.35
CA ALA A 218 1.66 -21.11 1.41
C ALA A 218 1.11 -21.42 0.03
N ARG A 219 0.41 -20.45 -0.55
CA ARG A 219 -0.21 -20.53 -1.88
C ARG A 219 -0.07 -19.21 -2.63
N SER A 220 -0.19 -19.24 -3.94
CA SER A 220 -0.28 -18.00 -4.73
C SER A 220 -1.54 -17.22 -4.35
N ALA A 221 -1.44 -15.89 -4.25
CA ALA A 221 -2.59 -15.00 -4.07
C ALA A 221 -3.65 -15.18 -5.17
N GLU A 222 -3.27 -15.62 -6.37
CA GLU A 222 -4.18 -15.89 -7.49
C GLU A 222 -5.11 -17.09 -7.22
N VAL A 223 -4.68 -18.05 -6.40
CA VAL A 223 -5.43 -19.27 -6.09
C VAL A 223 -6.52 -18.99 -5.05
N ALA A 224 -6.47 -17.86 -4.36
CA ALA A 224 -7.35 -17.55 -3.24
C ALA A 224 -8.84 -17.42 -3.64
N ASP A 225 -9.13 -17.23 -4.93
CA ASP A 225 -10.50 -17.04 -5.47
C ASP A 225 -11.28 -16.03 -4.62
N VAL A 226 -10.70 -14.83 -4.44
CA VAL A 226 -11.37 -13.77 -3.70
C VAL A 226 -12.48 -13.21 -4.55
N ARG A 227 -13.71 -13.32 -4.05
CA ARG A 227 -14.91 -12.85 -4.72
C ARG A 227 -15.53 -11.74 -3.89
N LEU A 228 -15.72 -10.61 -4.55
CA LEU A 228 -16.55 -9.53 -4.05
C LEU A 228 -18.01 -9.87 -4.35
N LEU A 229 -18.80 -10.03 -3.29
CA LEU A 229 -20.24 -10.24 -3.38
C LEU A 229 -20.95 -8.93 -3.02
N THR A 230 -21.96 -8.58 -3.80
CA THR A 230 -22.89 -7.49 -3.52
C THR A 230 -24.29 -8.07 -3.48
N ASP A 231 -25.00 -7.88 -2.38
CA ASP A 231 -26.37 -8.39 -2.18
C ASP A 231 -26.48 -9.93 -2.35
N GLY A 232 -25.40 -10.65 -2.03
CA GLY A 232 -25.30 -12.11 -2.14
C GLY A 232 -24.86 -12.64 -3.51
N ASP A 233 -24.80 -11.79 -4.53
CA ASP A 233 -24.36 -12.14 -5.89
C ASP A 233 -22.94 -11.68 -6.17
N LEU A 234 -22.24 -12.36 -7.09
CA LEU A 234 -20.91 -11.93 -7.53
C LEU A 234 -20.98 -10.54 -8.18
N PHE A 235 -20.19 -9.61 -7.64
CA PHE A 235 -20.12 -8.26 -8.16
C PHE A 235 -19.66 -8.25 -9.62
N ARG A 236 -20.42 -7.56 -10.46
CA ARG A 236 -20.07 -7.24 -11.83
C ARG A 236 -20.24 -5.76 -12.05
N VAL A 237 -19.24 -5.16 -12.68
CA VAL A 237 -19.28 -3.77 -13.12
C VAL A 237 -20.47 -3.55 -14.05
N SER A 238 -21.22 -2.46 -13.86
CA SER A 238 -22.28 -2.06 -14.77
C SER A 238 -22.05 -0.63 -15.23
N LEU A 239 -22.28 -0.39 -16.53
CA LEU A 239 -22.28 0.97 -17.08
C LEU A 239 -23.54 1.75 -16.72
N ASP A 240 -24.54 1.07 -16.15
CA ASP A 240 -25.78 1.68 -15.66
C ASP A 240 -25.62 2.28 -14.25
N ASP A 241 -24.53 1.95 -13.53
CA ASP A 241 -24.25 2.55 -12.22
C ASP A 241 -23.96 4.05 -12.40
N PRO A 242 -24.61 4.97 -11.67
CA PRO A 242 -24.42 6.41 -11.86
C PRO A 242 -22.98 6.83 -11.57
N LEU A 243 -22.50 7.88 -12.25
CA LEU A 243 -21.22 8.49 -11.91
C LEU A 243 -21.33 9.15 -10.53
N LEU A 244 -20.28 9.06 -9.73
CA LEU A 244 -20.21 9.66 -8.40
C LEU A 244 -20.42 11.18 -8.48
N VAL A 245 -19.85 11.81 -9.51
CA VAL A 245 -20.01 13.24 -9.79
C VAL A 245 -21.45 13.61 -10.15
N ASP A 246 -22.28 12.67 -10.62
CA ASP A 246 -23.70 12.94 -10.86
C ASP A 246 -24.52 12.85 -9.57
N VAL A 247 -24.11 12.00 -8.64
CA VAL A 247 -24.73 11.88 -7.30
C VAL A 247 -24.25 12.99 -6.37
N VAL A 248 -23.03 13.51 -6.59
CA VAL A 248 -22.43 14.63 -5.85
C VAL A 248 -21.94 15.69 -6.84
N PRO A 249 -22.83 16.52 -7.41
CA PRO A 249 -22.51 17.45 -8.50
C PRO A 249 -21.40 18.46 -8.20
N TRP A 250 -21.22 18.75 -6.92
CA TRP A 250 -20.26 19.73 -6.42
C TRP A 250 -18.89 19.11 -6.09
N LEU A 251 -18.72 17.79 -6.24
CA LEU A 251 -17.47 17.09 -5.90
C LEU A 251 -16.29 17.54 -6.75
N ALA A 252 -16.55 17.90 -8.01
CA ALA A 252 -15.56 18.51 -8.91
C ALA A 252 -15.08 19.89 -8.40
N GLU A 253 -16.01 20.74 -7.95
CA GLU A 253 -15.67 22.04 -7.33
C GLU A 253 -14.79 21.83 -6.09
N ALA A 254 -15.16 20.86 -5.23
CA ALA A 254 -14.41 20.49 -4.04
C ALA A 254 -12.98 20.05 -4.36
N LEU A 255 -12.80 19.25 -5.43
CA LEU A 255 -11.48 18.79 -5.88
C LEU A 255 -10.62 19.95 -6.37
N VAL A 256 -11.18 20.83 -7.21
CA VAL A 256 -10.46 22.00 -7.74
C VAL A 256 -10.05 22.94 -6.60
N LEU A 257 -10.95 23.22 -5.65
CA LEU A 257 -10.61 24.05 -4.49
C LEU A 257 -9.56 23.40 -3.58
N GLY A 258 -9.67 22.11 -3.32
CA GLY A 258 -8.67 21.36 -2.55
C GLY A 258 -7.29 21.40 -3.21
N HIS A 259 -7.25 21.35 -4.54
CA HIS A 259 -6.02 21.47 -5.31
C HIS A 259 -5.46 22.90 -5.32
N GLU A 260 -6.24 23.88 -5.77
CA GLU A 260 -5.72 25.24 -6.01
C GLU A 260 -5.34 25.96 -4.71
N LEU A 261 -6.20 25.87 -3.70
CA LEU A 261 -6.07 26.63 -2.45
C LEU A 261 -5.42 25.83 -1.31
N GLY A 262 -5.70 24.53 -1.22
CA GLY A 262 -5.27 23.73 -0.07
C GLY A 262 -4.06 22.81 -0.35
N ALA A 263 -3.67 22.58 -1.61
CA ALA A 263 -2.59 21.66 -1.94
C ALA A 263 -1.23 22.20 -1.46
N ARG A 264 -0.47 21.33 -0.81
CA ARG A 264 0.94 21.59 -0.48
C ARG A 264 1.82 21.40 -1.72
N SER A 265 3.08 21.83 -1.65
CA SER A 265 4.03 21.77 -2.79
C SER A 265 4.12 20.41 -3.48
N ILE A 266 3.99 19.30 -2.73
CA ILE A 266 3.99 17.93 -3.27
C ILE A 266 2.70 17.63 -4.06
N GLU A 267 1.56 18.13 -3.60
CA GLU A 267 0.24 17.91 -4.20
C GLU A 267 0.07 18.75 -5.48
N LYS A 268 0.65 19.96 -5.51
CA LYS A 268 0.67 20.84 -6.70
C LYS A 268 1.45 20.29 -7.89
N GLY A 269 2.26 19.23 -7.69
CA GLY A 269 2.92 18.52 -8.77
C GLY A 269 1.98 17.69 -9.65
N ALA A 270 0.77 17.38 -9.17
CA ALA A 270 -0.25 16.68 -9.96
C ALA A 270 -1.03 17.69 -10.82
N HIS A 271 -1.20 17.42 -12.11
CA HIS A 271 -2.06 18.27 -12.96
C HIS A 271 -3.54 18.06 -12.62
N VAL A 272 -4.29 19.14 -12.41
CA VAL A 272 -5.71 19.07 -12.00
C VAL A 272 -6.61 18.39 -13.05
N GLY A 273 -6.29 18.52 -14.34
CA GLY A 273 -7.07 17.91 -15.44
C GLY A 273 -7.17 16.37 -15.35
N PRO A 274 -6.06 15.62 -15.44
CA PRO A 274 -6.08 14.16 -15.31
C PRO A 274 -6.68 13.65 -13.99
N VAL A 275 -6.49 14.41 -12.91
CA VAL A 275 -7.07 14.14 -11.59
C VAL A 275 -8.60 14.27 -11.66
N LEU A 276 -9.10 15.36 -12.24
CA LEU A 276 -10.54 15.60 -12.42
C LEU A 276 -11.18 14.54 -13.32
N GLU A 277 -10.51 14.13 -14.40
CA GLU A 277 -10.98 13.07 -15.30
C GLU A 277 -11.12 11.72 -14.57
N ARG A 278 -10.14 11.34 -13.74
CA ARG A 278 -10.27 10.13 -12.91
C ARG A 278 -11.45 10.21 -11.95
N LEU A 279 -11.68 11.36 -11.33
CA LEU A 279 -12.84 11.55 -10.47
C LEU A 279 -14.16 11.42 -11.25
N ARG A 280 -14.21 11.95 -12.47
CA ARG A 280 -15.40 11.88 -13.35
C ARG A 280 -15.73 10.47 -13.81
N CYS A 281 -14.75 9.59 -13.94
CA CYS A 281 -14.98 8.18 -14.30
C CYS A 281 -15.45 7.30 -13.14
N LEU A 282 -15.37 7.78 -11.89
CA LEU A 282 -15.74 6.99 -10.71
C LEU A 282 -17.25 6.81 -10.63
N ARG A 283 -17.71 5.55 -10.60
CA ARG A 283 -19.13 5.17 -10.44
C ARG A 283 -19.49 4.93 -8.98
N LEU A 284 -20.78 4.99 -8.67
CA LEU A 284 -21.34 4.68 -7.35
C LEU A 284 -22.39 3.58 -7.49
N ARG A 285 -22.23 2.48 -6.73
CA ARG A 285 -23.27 1.47 -6.54
C ARG A 285 -23.65 1.37 -5.07
N ARG A 286 -24.95 1.53 -4.80
CA ARG A 286 -25.57 1.32 -3.49
C ARG A 286 -25.96 -0.15 -3.39
N SER A 287 -25.50 -0.84 -2.34
CA SER A 287 -25.82 -2.24 -2.07
C SER A 287 -26.42 -2.37 -0.67
N SER A 288 -27.23 -3.39 -0.42
CA SER A 288 -27.71 -3.76 0.92
C SER A 288 -26.67 -4.54 1.72
N SER A 289 -25.78 -5.27 1.05
CA SER A 289 -24.59 -5.88 1.66
C SER A 289 -23.40 -5.88 0.70
N ILE A 290 -22.20 -5.72 1.27
CA ILE A 290 -20.93 -5.87 0.57
C ILE A 290 -20.10 -6.87 1.34
N GLU A 291 -19.70 -7.95 0.70
CA GLU A 291 -18.95 -9.02 1.33
C GLU A 291 -17.75 -9.41 0.48
N LEU A 292 -16.58 -9.49 1.11
CA LEU A 292 -15.42 -10.14 0.52
C LEU A 292 -15.38 -11.58 1.01
N THR A 293 -15.49 -12.52 0.08
CA THR A 293 -15.36 -13.94 0.35
C THR A 293 -14.07 -14.45 -0.25
N SER A 294 -13.41 -15.38 0.43
CA SER A 294 -12.26 -16.10 -0.10
C SER A 294 -12.49 -17.60 0.05
N SER A 295 -11.78 -18.41 -0.75
CA SER A 295 -11.77 -19.87 -0.60
C SER A 295 -11.34 -20.35 0.80
N ALA A 296 -10.71 -19.48 1.60
CA ALA A 296 -10.40 -19.73 3.02
C ALA A 296 -11.62 -19.63 3.96
N GLY A 297 -12.81 -19.30 3.44
CA GLY A 297 -14.07 -19.29 4.19
C GLY A 297 -14.29 -18.07 5.08
N ILE A 298 -13.42 -17.05 4.99
CA ILE A 298 -13.58 -15.81 5.75
C ILE A 298 -14.37 -14.83 4.89
N ALA A 299 -15.67 -14.68 5.19
CA ALA A 299 -16.50 -13.62 4.64
C ALA A 299 -16.36 -12.38 5.52
N LYS A 300 -15.81 -11.29 4.97
CA LYS A 300 -15.79 -9.99 5.65
C LYS A 300 -16.86 -9.09 5.09
N ARG A 301 -17.82 -8.72 5.93
CA ARG A 301 -18.79 -7.66 5.60
C ARG A 301 -18.10 -6.30 5.66
N LEU A 302 -18.32 -5.50 4.64
CA LEU A 302 -17.80 -4.16 4.49
C LEU A 302 -18.98 -3.19 4.39
N GLN A 303 -18.81 -1.99 4.94
CA GLN A 303 -19.75 -0.88 4.72
C GLN A 303 -19.47 -0.14 3.42
N ARG A 304 -18.21 -0.17 2.96
CA ARG A 304 -17.76 0.51 1.74
C ARG A 304 -16.56 -0.18 1.14
N TYR A 305 -16.49 -0.21 -0.18
CA TYR A 305 -15.38 -0.82 -0.91
C TYR A 305 -15.20 -0.14 -2.26
N LEU A 306 -13.95 0.13 -2.66
CA LEU A 306 -13.66 0.69 -3.98
C LEU A 306 -13.13 -0.41 -4.90
N TYR A 307 -13.95 -0.84 -5.86
CA TYR A 307 -13.53 -1.75 -6.91
C TYR A 307 -12.77 -0.97 -7.99
N ARG A 308 -11.47 -1.28 -8.13
CA ARG A 308 -10.54 -0.58 -9.03
C ARG A 308 -10.47 -1.30 -10.37
N ASP A 309 -11.42 -1.01 -11.24
CA ASP A 309 -11.40 -1.42 -12.65
C ASP A 309 -10.76 -0.32 -13.51
N GLU A 310 -10.02 -0.69 -14.56
CA GLU A 310 -9.38 0.29 -15.45
C GLU A 310 -10.39 1.10 -16.28
N GLY A 311 -11.54 0.51 -16.64
CA GLY A 311 -12.54 1.15 -17.51
C GLY A 311 -13.76 1.69 -16.77
N SER A 312 -14.12 1.10 -15.62
CA SER A 312 -15.32 1.47 -14.85
C SER A 312 -15.11 1.26 -13.34
N PRO A 313 -14.22 2.07 -12.74
CA PRO A 313 -13.98 2.08 -11.29
C PRO A 313 -15.30 2.33 -10.54
N THR A 314 -15.60 1.53 -9.53
CA THR A 314 -16.91 1.57 -8.85
C THR A 314 -16.74 1.62 -7.33
N LEU A 315 -17.23 2.68 -6.71
CA LEU A 315 -17.38 2.80 -5.26
C LEU A 315 -18.67 2.08 -4.83
N LEU A 316 -18.52 1.05 -4.02
CA LEU A 316 -19.61 0.33 -3.37
C LEU A 316 -19.84 0.90 -1.98
N VAL A 317 -21.10 1.18 -1.66
CA VAL A 317 -21.53 1.64 -0.33
C VAL A 317 -22.75 0.87 0.14
N GLU A 318 -22.79 0.56 1.42
CA GLU A 318 -23.92 -0.08 2.08
C GLU A 318 -24.99 0.96 2.42
N GLY A 319 -26.19 0.81 1.83
CA GLY A 319 -27.32 1.72 2.08
C GLY A 319 -27.27 3.04 1.31
N GLN A 320 -27.75 4.11 1.94
CA GLN A 320 -27.84 5.44 1.33
C GLN A 320 -26.46 6.12 1.30
N PHE A 321 -26.16 6.83 0.21
CA PHE A 321 -24.95 7.64 0.10
C PHE A 321 -25.24 9.10 0.48
N ASP A 322 -24.94 9.46 1.73
CA ASP A 322 -25.13 10.79 2.30
C ASP A 322 -23.79 11.48 2.65
N ALA A 323 -23.86 12.63 3.32
CA ALA A 323 -22.67 13.38 3.71
C ALA A 323 -21.72 12.57 4.62
N GLU A 324 -22.27 11.78 5.55
CA GLU A 324 -21.48 10.93 6.43
C GLU A 324 -20.74 9.87 5.61
N GLN A 325 -21.45 9.13 4.75
CA GLN A 325 -20.83 8.14 3.85
C GLN A 325 -19.78 8.74 2.90
N LEU A 326 -19.96 9.98 2.46
CA LEU A 326 -18.96 10.68 1.63
C LEU A 326 -17.68 10.96 2.42
N GLY A 327 -17.79 11.52 3.63
CA GLY A 327 -16.63 11.80 4.48
C GLY A 327 -15.89 10.52 4.87
N GLU A 328 -16.66 9.49 5.18
CA GLU A 328 -16.20 8.14 5.49
C GLU A 328 -15.55 7.39 4.30
N SER A 329 -15.96 7.72 3.08
CA SER A 329 -15.39 7.18 1.83
C SER A 329 -14.23 8.01 1.29
N ALA A 330 -13.93 9.17 1.89
CA ALA A 330 -12.88 10.09 1.42
C ALA A 330 -11.51 9.40 1.32
N SER A 331 -11.18 8.53 2.28
CA SER A 331 -9.93 7.76 2.32
C SER A 331 -9.83 6.69 1.22
N LEU A 332 -10.93 6.37 0.54
CA LEU A 332 -10.93 5.50 -0.65
C LEU A 332 -10.89 6.34 -1.93
N ILE A 333 -11.69 7.41 -1.99
CA ILE A 333 -11.84 8.27 -3.17
C ILE A 333 -10.55 9.03 -3.45
N ALA A 334 -9.98 9.73 -2.47
CA ALA A 334 -8.84 10.63 -2.71
C ALA A 334 -7.60 9.88 -3.22
N PRO A 335 -7.15 8.75 -2.64
CA PRO A 335 -6.00 8.00 -3.15
C PRO A 335 -6.24 7.35 -4.52
N TYR A 336 -7.50 7.06 -4.86
CA TYR A 336 -7.86 6.57 -6.19
C TYR A 336 -7.67 7.65 -7.26
N VAL A 337 -8.13 8.86 -6.98
CA VAL A 337 -7.95 10.00 -7.87
C VAL A 337 -6.44 10.30 -8.02
N HIS A 338 -5.73 10.48 -6.91
CA HIS A 338 -4.29 10.61 -6.90
C HIS A 338 -3.70 10.27 -5.51
N PRO A 339 -2.62 9.47 -5.42
CA PRO A 339 -2.10 8.94 -4.16
C PRO A 339 -1.66 10.01 -3.15
N ASN A 340 -1.30 11.20 -3.63
CA ASN A 340 -0.81 12.29 -2.78
C ASN A 340 -1.88 13.32 -2.38
N LEU A 341 -3.13 13.24 -2.85
CA LEU A 341 -4.16 14.27 -2.62
C LEU A 341 -4.79 14.20 -1.22
N ARG A 342 -3.96 14.42 -0.20
CA ARG A 342 -4.39 14.38 1.20
C ARG A 342 -5.25 15.58 1.58
N THR A 343 -5.04 16.74 0.96
CA THR A 343 -5.91 17.91 1.19
C THR A 343 -7.33 17.64 0.71
N PHE A 344 -7.51 17.00 -0.45
CA PHE A 344 -8.84 16.67 -0.96
C PHE A 344 -9.57 15.70 -0.01
N GLU A 345 -8.88 14.68 0.49
CA GLU A 345 -9.43 13.77 1.51
C GLU A 345 -9.95 14.53 2.73
N LEU A 346 -9.11 15.40 3.31
CA LEU A 346 -9.47 16.18 4.50
C LEU A 346 -10.61 17.17 4.23
N LEU A 347 -10.64 17.75 3.04
CA LEU A 347 -11.70 18.66 2.61
C LEU A 347 -13.05 17.92 2.59
N LEU A 348 -13.11 16.71 2.01
CA LEU A 348 -14.34 15.90 2.00
C LEU A 348 -14.81 15.56 3.41
N VAL A 349 -13.90 15.17 4.31
CA VAL A 349 -14.22 14.89 5.72
C VAL A 349 -14.79 16.13 6.42
N ARG A 350 -14.22 17.32 6.18
CA ARG A 350 -14.70 18.57 6.78
C ARG A 350 -16.02 19.05 6.21
N LEU A 351 -16.24 18.89 4.91
CA LEU A 351 -17.52 19.18 4.28
C LEU A 351 -18.61 18.24 4.80
N ALA A 352 -18.34 16.93 4.86
CA ALA A 352 -19.25 15.93 5.42
C ALA A 352 -19.78 16.32 6.80
N TYR A 353 -18.92 16.86 7.67
CA TYR A 353 -19.30 17.32 9.01
C TYR A 353 -20.22 18.57 9.02
N ARG A 354 -20.17 19.40 7.97
CA ARG A 354 -20.93 20.66 7.89
C ARG A 354 -22.25 20.50 7.14
N LEU A 355 -22.30 19.56 6.21
CA LEU A 355 -23.51 19.28 5.44
C LEU A 355 -24.56 18.55 6.30
N PRO A 356 -25.85 18.71 5.98
CA PRO A 356 -26.92 17.98 6.68
C PRO A 356 -26.74 16.46 6.54
N GLY A 357 -26.75 15.74 7.66
CA GLY A 357 -26.78 14.27 7.66
C GLY A 357 -28.13 13.72 7.16
N ASN A 358 -28.16 12.52 6.60
CA ASN A 358 -29.35 11.84 6.08
C ASN A 358 -30.08 12.54 4.91
N VAL A 359 -29.44 13.47 4.20
CA VAL A 359 -29.97 14.09 2.97
C VAL A 359 -29.19 13.57 1.78
N GLU A 360 -29.89 13.26 0.68
CA GLU A 360 -29.22 12.90 -0.57
C GLU A 360 -28.36 14.05 -1.08
N LEU A 361 -27.08 13.75 -1.34
CA LEU A 361 -26.08 14.73 -1.74
C LEU A 361 -26.39 15.44 -3.07
N LEU A 362 -27.22 14.83 -3.92
CA LEU A 362 -27.71 15.44 -5.15
C LEU A 362 -28.49 16.74 -4.88
N SER A 363 -29.22 16.79 -3.75
CA SER A 363 -30.06 17.93 -3.37
C SER A 363 -29.33 18.95 -2.51
N VAL A 364 -28.06 18.70 -2.17
CA VAL A 364 -27.27 19.51 -1.24
C VAL A 364 -26.14 20.14 -2.01
N LYS A 365 -25.98 21.46 -1.89
CA LYS A 365 -24.83 22.19 -2.43
C LYS A 365 -24.11 22.92 -1.29
N PRO A 366 -22.81 22.67 -1.06
CA PRO A 366 -22.04 23.43 -0.10
C PRO A 366 -22.04 24.91 -0.45
N THR A 367 -22.25 25.74 0.56
CA THR A 367 -22.09 27.18 0.50
C THR A 367 -20.60 27.53 0.38
N GLU A 368 -20.30 28.71 -0.16
CA GLU A 368 -18.93 29.22 -0.23
C GLU A 368 -18.26 29.31 1.15
N ALA A 369 -19.03 29.59 2.20
CA ALA A 369 -18.56 29.61 3.58
C ALA A 369 -18.20 28.21 4.10
N GLU A 370 -18.95 27.18 3.70
CA GLU A 370 -18.62 25.78 4.04
C GLU A 370 -17.37 25.31 3.29
N TYR A 371 -17.21 25.70 2.02
CA TYR A 371 -15.96 25.47 1.28
C TYR A 371 -14.76 26.17 1.91
N ALA A 372 -14.89 27.46 2.24
CA ALA A 372 -13.83 28.22 2.90
C ALA A 372 -13.39 27.58 4.22
N TYR A 373 -14.36 27.11 5.01
CA TYR A 373 -14.09 26.35 6.23
C TYR A 373 -13.35 25.03 5.94
N ALA A 374 -13.82 24.24 4.97
CA ALA A 374 -13.25 22.93 4.68
C ALA A 374 -11.82 23.01 4.11
N VAL A 375 -11.58 23.95 3.20
CA VAL A 375 -10.27 24.23 2.60
C VAL A 375 -9.33 24.93 3.59
N GLN A 376 -9.87 25.58 4.62
CA GLN A 376 -9.14 26.49 5.52
C GLN A 376 -8.52 27.69 4.78
N ALA A 377 -9.31 28.31 3.91
CA ALA A 377 -8.94 29.48 3.12
C ALA A 377 -9.90 30.65 3.36
N ASP A 378 -9.50 31.84 2.91
CA ASP A 378 -10.37 33.02 2.91
C ASP A 378 -11.59 32.80 2.01
N LEU A 379 -12.74 33.32 2.43
CA LEU A 379 -14.00 33.26 1.67
C LEU A 379 -13.87 33.95 0.31
N ASP A 380 -13.17 35.08 0.25
CA ASP A 380 -13.03 35.82 -1.01
C ASP A 380 -12.14 35.09 -2.02
N ALA A 381 -11.11 34.38 -1.54
CA ALA A 381 -10.31 33.50 -2.39
C ALA A 381 -11.14 32.33 -2.94
N VAL A 382 -11.96 31.68 -2.10
CA VAL A 382 -12.86 30.61 -2.55
C VAL A 382 -13.85 31.11 -3.59
N ARG A 383 -14.42 32.31 -3.39
CA ARG A 383 -15.31 32.95 -4.36
C ARG A 383 -14.64 33.18 -5.70
N GLU A 384 -13.43 33.73 -5.70
CA GLU A 384 -12.66 33.99 -6.92
C GLU A 384 -12.40 32.69 -7.70
N HIS A 385 -11.93 31.64 -7.03
CA HIS A 385 -11.65 30.35 -7.66
C HIS A 385 -12.91 29.64 -8.18
N LEU A 386 -14.01 29.67 -7.41
CA LEU A 386 -15.29 29.12 -7.87
C LEU A 386 -15.85 29.92 -9.05
N ALA A 387 -15.74 31.25 -9.02
CA ALA A 387 -16.17 32.10 -10.12
C ALA A 387 -15.35 31.82 -11.38
N ALA A 388 -14.02 31.67 -11.27
CA ALA A 388 -13.15 31.32 -12.38
C ALA A 388 -13.50 29.95 -12.98
N TYR A 389 -13.68 28.92 -12.14
CA TYR A 389 -14.07 27.58 -12.58
C TYR A 389 -15.44 27.56 -13.27
N ARG A 390 -16.45 28.21 -12.67
CA ARG A 390 -17.79 28.29 -13.25
C ARG A 390 -17.84 29.16 -14.51
N HIS A 391 -16.98 30.17 -14.62
CA HIS A 391 -16.87 31.00 -15.83
C HIS A 391 -16.30 30.21 -17.01
N ASP A 392 -15.39 29.28 -16.75
CA ASP A 392 -14.84 28.36 -17.75
C ASP A 392 -15.92 27.41 -18.30
N ASP A 393 -16.76 26.87 -17.41
CA ASP A 393 -17.96 26.10 -17.80
C ASP A 393 -19.01 26.98 -18.51
N GLY A 394 -19.19 28.23 -18.07
CA GLY A 394 -20.06 29.22 -18.71
C GLY A 394 -19.65 29.54 -20.15
N ARG A 395 -18.35 29.64 -20.43
CA ARG A 395 -17.84 29.78 -21.81
C ARG A 395 -18.19 28.58 -22.68
N LYS A 396 -18.14 27.37 -22.13
CA LYS A 396 -18.57 26.16 -22.85
C LYS A 396 -20.08 26.18 -23.15
N VAL A 397 -20.90 26.74 -22.27
CA VAL A 397 -22.33 26.97 -22.55
C VAL A 397 -22.47 27.93 -23.74
N GLU A 398 -21.76 29.06 -23.72
CA GLU A 398 -21.78 30.05 -24.81
C GLU A 398 -21.35 29.45 -26.17
N LEU A 399 -20.39 28.52 -26.16
CA LEU A 399 -19.94 27.78 -27.34
C LEU A 399 -20.95 26.74 -27.83
N LEU A 400 -21.62 26.04 -26.91
CA LEU A 400 -22.59 24.99 -27.23
C LEU A 400 -23.92 25.58 -27.75
N MET A 401 -24.38 26.72 -27.22
CA MET A 401 -25.72 27.25 -27.50
C MET A 401 -26.02 27.54 -28.98
N PRO A 402 -25.09 28.09 -29.78
CA PRO A 402 -25.28 28.24 -31.22
C PRO A 402 -25.46 26.89 -31.95
N LEU A 403 -24.81 25.82 -31.50
CA LEU A 403 -24.91 24.49 -32.09
C LEU A 403 -26.23 23.83 -31.68
N VAL A 404 -26.65 23.95 -30.42
CA VAL A 404 -27.98 23.51 -29.96
C VAL A 404 -29.08 24.27 -30.70
N ALA A 405 -28.91 25.57 -30.95
CA ALA A 405 -29.87 26.37 -31.72
C ALA A 405 -30.00 25.88 -33.16
N TYR A 406 -28.91 25.38 -33.76
CA TYR A 406 -28.91 24.82 -35.11
C TYR A 406 -29.66 23.49 -35.16
N TYR A 407 -29.44 22.57 -34.21
CA TYR A 407 -30.03 21.23 -34.24
C TYR A 407 -31.46 21.16 -33.64
N ALA A 408 -31.76 21.93 -32.60
CA ALA A 408 -33.02 21.85 -31.84
C ALA A 408 -33.84 23.17 -31.81
N GLY A 409 -33.36 24.23 -32.45
CA GLY A 409 -34.05 25.53 -32.53
C GLY A 409 -33.66 26.52 -31.43
N VAL A 410 -33.91 27.80 -31.71
CA VAL A 410 -33.42 28.95 -30.91
C VAL A 410 -34.10 29.00 -29.53
N GLU A 411 -35.36 28.60 -29.45
CA GLU A 411 -36.19 28.61 -28.26
C GLU A 411 -35.74 27.54 -27.26
N VAL A 412 -35.40 26.35 -27.76
CA VAL A 412 -34.83 25.24 -26.97
C VAL A 412 -33.43 25.61 -26.49
N SER A 413 -32.59 26.19 -27.36
CA SER A 413 -31.27 26.70 -27.00
C SER A 413 -31.33 27.75 -25.88
N ARG A 414 -32.19 28.77 -25.97
CA ARG A 414 -32.35 29.76 -24.89
C ARG A 414 -32.84 29.15 -23.58
N GLY A 415 -33.77 28.19 -23.65
CA GLY A 415 -34.27 27.48 -22.47
C GLY A 415 -33.21 26.61 -21.81
N LEU A 416 -32.35 25.96 -22.61
CA LEU A 416 -31.22 25.15 -22.14
C LEU A 416 -30.08 25.99 -21.61
N ALA A 417 -29.77 27.16 -22.20
CA ALA A 417 -28.68 28.03 -21.77
C ALA A 417 -28.80 28.35 -20.27
N ALA A 418 -29.98 28.80 -19.84
CA ALA A 418 -30.24 29.13 -18.44
C ALA A 418 -30.19 27.91 -17.50
N LYS A 419 -30.50 26.72 -18.00
CA LYS A 419 -30.42 25.47 -17.23
C LYS A 419 -28.97 25.02 -17.11
N LEU A 420 -28.27 24.87 -18.23
CA LEU A 420 -26.88 24.40 -18.32
C LEU A 420 -25.89 25.32 -17.59
N SER A 421 -26.14 26.64 -17.53
CA SER A 421 -25.33 27.55 -16.72
C SER A 421 -25.44 27.30 -15.21
N ASN A 422 -26.45 26.57 -14.74
CA ASN A 422 -26.71 26.30 -13.33
C ASN A 422 -26.40 24.85 -12.91
N VAL A 423 -25.96 24.00 -13.85
CA VAL A 423 -25.64 22.59 -13.60
C VAL A 423 -24.32 22.20 -14.26
N GLY A 424 -23.57 21.30 -13.62
CA GLY A 424 -22.25 20.89 -14.08
C GLY A 424 -22.28 20.17 -15.43
N LEU A 425 -21.16 20.21 -16.15
CA LEU A 425 -20.94 19.59 -17.47
C LEU A 425 -21.39 18.12 -17.58
N THR A 426 -21.38 17.35 -16.49
CA THR A 426 -21.76 15.93 -16.50
C THR A 426 -23.26 15.70 -16.67
N GLN A 427 -24.08 16.70 -16.32
CA GLN A 427 -25.53 16.67 -16.53
C GLN A 427 -25.93 17.17 -17.93
N TRP A 428 -24.98 17.72 -18.69
CA TRP A 428 -25.28 18.25 -20.02
C TRP A 428 -25.69 17.18 -21.01
N PRO A 429 -25.07 15.97 -21.08
CA PRO A 429 -25.49 14.94 -22.01
C PRO A 429 -26.95 14.50 -21.82
N SER A 430 -27.40 14.32 -20.58
CA SER A 430 -28.79 13.92 -20.30
C SER A 430 -29.77 15.05 -20.66
N MET A 431 -29.46 16.29 -20.28
CA MET A 431 -30.31 17.45 -20.59
C MET A 431 -30.34 17.79 -22.09
N LEU A 432 -29.23 17.57 -22.80
CA LEU A 432 -29.16 17.73 -24.25
C LEU A 432 -29.88 16.57 -24.97
N GLY A 433 -29.80 15.36 -24.43
CA GLY A 433 -30.46 14.16 -24.95
C GLY A 433 -31.99 14.22 -24.91
N GLU A 434 -32.58 15.08 -24.06
CA GLU A 434 -34.02 15.37 -24.09
C GLU A 434 -34.46 16.07 -25.39
N HIS A 435 -33.52 16.71 -26.10
CA HIS A 435 -33.79 17.58 -27.23
C HIS A 435 -32.99 17.24 -28.50
N LEU A 436 -31.95 16.43 -28.39
CA LEU A 436 -31.02 16.08 -29.46
C LEU A 436 -30.83 14.57 -29.55
N PRO A 437 -30.59 14.01 -30.74
CA PRO A 437 -30.20 12.61 -30.89
C PRO A 437 -28.91 12.29 -30.13
N GLU A 438 -28.84 11.11 -29.54
CA GLU A 438 -27.71 10.65 -28.72
C GLU A 438 -26.35 10.77 -29.42
N GLU A 439 -26.30 10.45 -30.72
CA GLU A 439 -25.09 10.59 -31.54
C GLU A 439 -24.60 12.04 -31.65
N THR A 440 -25.54 12.99 -31.76
CA THR A 440 -25.25 14.42 -31.84
C THR A 440 -24.76 14.96 -30.51
N VAL A 441 -25.38 14.53 -29.40
CA VAL A 441 -24.94 14.87 -28.05
C VAL A 441 -23.52 14.38 -27.79
N HIS A 442 -23.23 13.13 -28.14
CA HIS A 442 -21.92 12.54 -27.94
C HIS A 442 -20.82 13.29 -28.73
N LYS A 443 -21.08 13.63 -30.00
CA LYS A 443 -20.16 14.41 -30.83
C LYS A 443 -19.96 15.84 -30.28
N LEU A 444 -21.03 16.50 -29.85
CA LEU A 444 -20.96 17.87 -29.29
C LEU A 444 -20.08 17.91 -28.04
N MET A 445 -20.29 16.97 -27.11
CA MET A 445 -19.51 16.89 -25.87
C MET A 445 -18.04 16.58 -26.15
N ALA A 446 -17.77 15.62 -27.04
CA ALA A 446 -16.40 15.23 -27.40
C ALA A 446 -15.62 16.35 -28.15
N SER A 447 -16.31 17.24 -28.86
CA SER A 447 -15.69 18.35 -29.58
C SER A 447 -15.44 19.57 -28.68
N ILE A 448 -16.34 19.87 -27.74
CA ILE A 448 -16.18 20.98 -26.78
C ILE A 448 -15.07 20.74 -25.77
N GLU A 449 -14.73 19.48 -25.48
CA GLU A 449 -13.55 19.15 -24.68
C GLU A 449 -12.23 19.40 -25.42
N LYS A 450 -12.24 19.45 -26.75
CA LYS A 450 -11.04 19.54 -27.59
C LYS A 450 -10.72 20.95 -28.06
N THR A 451 -11.71 21.84 -28.14
CA THR A 451 -11.51 23.19 -28.67
C THR A 451 -12.51 24.18 -28.09
N GLU A 452 -12.01 25.39 -27.81
CA GLU A 452 -12.79 26.54 -27.32
C GLU A 452 -13.16 27.50 -28.46
N ASP A 453 -12.90 27.13 -29.72
CA ASP A 453 -13.19 27.96 -30.89
C ASP A 453 -14.48 27.48 -31.60
N LEU A 454 -15.51 28.32 -31.54
CA LEU A 454 -16.79 28.08 -32.22
C LEU A 454 -16.64 27.85 -33.74
N ALA A 455 -15.66 28.49 -34.38
CA ALA A 455 -15.41 28.31 -35.80
C ALA A 455 -14.84 26.93 -36.12
N VAL A 456 -14.05 26.36 -35.21
CA VAL A 456 -13.53 24.99 -35.31
C VAL A 456 -14.65 23.99 -35.02
N LEU A 457 -15.43 24.21 -33.97
CA LEU A 457 -16.58 23.35 -33.65
C LEU A 457 -17.59 23.26 -34.81
N ARG A 458 -17.89 24.39 -35.48
CA ARG A 458 -18.76 24.42 -36.67
C ARG A 458 -18.20 23.72 -37.90
N ARG A 459 -16.89 23.47 -37.94
CA ARG A 459 -16.23 22.77 -39.06
C ARG A 459 -16.22 21.27 -38.82
N ASP A 460 -16.10 20.86 -37.55
CA ASP A 460 -15.94 19.47 -37.15
C ASP A 460 -17.28 18.75 -36.86
N LEU A 461 -18.38 19.50 -36.73
CA LEU A 461 -19.76 19.06 -36.45
C LEU A 461 -20.71 19.50 -37.57
#